data_AF-A0A840A584-F1
#
_entry.id   AF-A0A840A584-F1
#
_cell.length_a   1.000
_cell.length_b   1.000
_cell.length_c   1.000
_cell.angle_alpha   90.00
_cell.angle_beta   90.00
_cell.angle_gamma   90.00
#
_symmetry.space_group_name_H-M   'P 1'
#
loop_
_entity.id
_entity.type
_entity.pdbx_description
1 polymer ?
#
loop_
_entity_poly.entity_id
_entity_poly.type
_entity_poly.pdbx_seq_one_letter_code
_entity_poly.pdbx_strand_id
1 'polypeptide(L)'
;MAYPFPPRCGFASPWGAIQTVTPLGPDAVAVSTASHGGLCVSPDALARMPAATRQTAYSANGWFEEDCDWALPYLALGLDAHEDDPVRGPALRAAAERTIRAYHPQHAALLGVAKARETGHG
;
A
#
# COMPACT_ATOMS: atom_id res chain seq x y z
N MET A 1 -3.97 12.87 15.82
CA MET A 1 -2.87 12.14 16.48
C MET A 1 -1.79 11.95 15.43
N ALA A 2 -0.57 12.43 15.66
CA ALA A 2 0.53 12.25 14.70
C ALA A 2 1.26 10.94 15.03
N TYR A 3 1.39 10.05 14.04
CA TYR A 3 2.14 8.81 14.19
C TYR A 3 3.58 9.03 13.73
N PRO A 4 4.59 8.72 14.56
CA PRO A 4 5.98 8.87 14.14
C PRO A 4 6.34 7.87 13.05
N PHE A 5 7.16 8.29 12.09
CA PHE A 5 7.74 7.42 11.06
C PHE A 5 9.25 7.23 11.32
N PRO A 6 9.79 6.00 11.21
CA PRO A 6 9.07 4.76 10.95
C PRO A 6 8.29 4.27 12.19
N PRO A 7 7.14 3.60 12.00
CA PRO A 7 6.43 2.96 13.09
C PRO A 7 7.27 1.82 13.72
N ARG A 8 7.01 1.52 14.99
CA ARG A 8 7.72 0.48 15.76
C ARG A 8 6.74 -0.40 16.52
N CYS A 9 7.13 -1.62 16.87
CA CYS A 9 6.32 -2.48 17.74
C CYS A 9 5.98 -1.76 19.06
N GLY A 10 4.74 -1.92 19.51
CA GLY A 10 4.18 -1.23 20.68
C GLY A 10 3.66 0.18 20.41
N PHE A 11 3.95 0.79 19.26
CA PHE A 11 3.33 2.06 18.89
C PHE A 11 1.88 1.85 18.45
N ALA A 12 1.07 2.90 18.58
CA ALA A 12 -0.30 2.89 18.07
C ALA A 12 -0.32 3.03 16.54
N SER A 13 -1.28 2.37 15.91
CA SER A 13 -1.69 2.55 14.51
C SER A 13 -3.22 2.78 14.48
N PRO A 14 -3.83 3.00 13.30
CA PRO A 14 -5.29 3.02 13.16
C PRO A 14 -5.98 1.74 13.63
N TRP A 15 -5.27 0.61 13.65
CA TRP A 15 -5.79 -0.72 13.99
C TRP A 15 -5.40 -1.20 15.40
N GLY A 16 -4.74 -0.35 16.20
CA GLY A 16 -4.32 -0.67 17.57
C GLY A 16 -2.81 -0.77 17.72
N ALA A 17 -2.36 -1.51 18.74
CA ALA A 17 -0.93 -1.65 19.04
C ALA A 17 -0.23 -2.52 18.00
N ILE A 18 0.85 -2.00 17.42
CA ILE A 18 1.66 -2.70 16.42
C ILE A 18 2.40 -3.87 17.07
N GLN A 19 2.25 -5.06 16.49
CA GLN A 19 2.90 -6.29 16.92
C GLN A 19 4.09 -6.63 16.05
N THR A 20 4.01 -6.37 14.73
CA THR A 20 5.11 -6.61 13.80
C THR A 20 5.33 -5.41 12.88
N VAL A 21 6.59 -5.24 12.46
CA VAL A 21 7.01 -4.24 11.48
C VAL A 21 7.93 -4.89 10.46
N THR A 22 7.68 -4.64 9.18
CA THR A 22 8.48 -5.11 8.06
C THR A 22 8.82 -3.93 7.14
N PRO A 23 10.06 -3.46 7.11
CA PRO A 23 10.48 -2.41 6.16
C PRO A 23 10.31 -2.88 4.71
N LEU A 24 9.75 -2.02 3.85
CA LEU A 24 9.57 -2.25 2.42
C LEU A 24 10.43 -1.29 1.58
N GLY A 25 11.56 -0.86 2.14
CA GLY A 25 12.40 0.22 1.63
C GLY A 25 12.54 1.38 2.61
N PRO A 26 13.10 2.53 2.17
CA PRO A 26 13.36 3.67 3.05
C PRO A 26 12.09 4.40 3.49
N ASP A 27 11.00 4.25 2.73
CA ASP A 27 9.86 5.14 2.76
C ASP A 27 8.53 4.45 3.11
N ALA A 28 8.54 3.14 3.31
CA ALA A 28 7.35 2.35 3.61
C ALA A 28 7.64 1.23 4.60
N VAL A 29 6.69 0.98 5.50
CA VAL A 29 6.74 -0.09 6.48
C VAL A 29 5.39 -0.80 6.50
N ALA A 30 5.38 -2.12 6.32
CA ALA A 30 4.22 -2.93 6.61
C ALA A 30 4.13 -3.20 8.11
N VAL A 31 2.92 -3.11 8.67
CA VAL A 31 2.67 -3.39 10.08
C VAL A 31 1.54 -4.41 10.23
N SER A 32 1.60 -5.19 11.31
CA SER A 32 0.44 -5.96 11.76
C SER A 32 0.13 -5.65 13.22
N THR A 33 -1.13 -5.83 13.59
CA THR A 33 -1.69 -5.71 14.95
C THR A 33 -2.46 -7.00 15.26
N ALA A 34 -3.08 -7.07 16.44
CA ALA A 34 -3.87 -8.24 16.84
C ALA A 34 -5.11 -8.49 15.96
N SER A 35 -5.62 -7.45 15.28
CA SER A 35 -6.85 -7.55 14.49
C SER A 35 -6.64 -7.34 12.99
N HIS A 36 -5.76 -6.41 12.63
CA HIS A 36 -5.56 -5.95 11.25
C HIS A 36 -4.12 -5.46 11.02
N GLY A 37 -3.83 -4.92 9.85
CA GLY A 37 -2.56 -4.31 9.50
C GLY A 37 -2.67 -3.34 8.35
N GLY A 38 -1.52 -3.02 7.76
CA GLY A 38 -1.46 -2.19 6.57
C GLY A 38 -0.08 -1.62 6.33
N LEU A 39 0.00 -0.67 5.41
CA LEU A 39 1.23 0.06 5.12
C LEU A 39 1.21 1.44 5.76
N CYS A 40 2.35 1.83 6.32
CA CYS A 40 2.65 3.20 6.71
C CYS A 40 3.74 3.75 5.79
N VAL A 41 3.55 4.93 5.22
CA VAL A 41 4.57 5.61 4.40
C VAL A 41 5.03 6.91 5.07
N SER A 42 6.25 7.33 4.74
CA SER A 42 6.78 8.61 5.20
C SER A 42 5.95 9.80 4.65
N PRO A 43 5.92 10.96 5.33
CA PRO A 43 5.25 12.14 4.79
C PRO A 43 5.76 12.56 3.41
N ASP A 44 7.08 12.43 3.18
CA ASP A 44 7.71 12.73 1.89
C ASP A 44 7.26 11.74 0.81
N ALA A 45 7.18 10.45 1.12
CA ALA A 45 6.67 9.44 0.20
C ALA A 45 5.19 9.66 -0.15
N LEU A 46 4.35 9.99 0.85
CA LEU A 46 2.95 10.34 0.62
C LEU A 46 2.82 11.52 -0.35
N ALA A 47 3.70 12.53 -0.24
CA ALA A 47 3.71 13.68 -1.14
C ALA A 47 4.13 13.33 -2.58
N ARG A 48 4.94 12.28 -2.79
CA ARG A 48 5.31 11.79 -4.14
C ARG A 48 4.20 10.99 -4.82
N MET A 49 3.26 10.42 -4.06
CA MET A 49 2.12 9.70 -4.63
C MET A 49 1.17 10.65 -5.39
N PRO A 50 0.44 10.18 -6.42
CA PRO A 50 -0.63 10.94 -7.05
C PRO A 50 -1.65 11.43 -6.02
N ALA A 51 -2.08 12.70 -6.10
CA ALA A 51 -2.94 13.31 -5.09
C ALA A 51 -4.24 12.51 -4.84
N ALA A 52 -4.83 11.94 -5.89
CA ALA A 52 -6.04 11.14 -5.80
C ALA A 52 -5.88 9.79 -5.06
N THR A 53 -4.65 9.30 -4.85
CA THR A 53 -4.39 8.01 -4.20
C THR A 53 -3.88 8.15 -2.76
N ARG A 54 -3.72 9.38 -2.24
CA ARG A 54 -3.16 9.64 -0.91
C ARG A 54 -4.14 9.38 0.25
N GLN A 55 -5.44 9.35 -0.05
CA GLN A 55 -6.50 9.20 0.94
C GLN A 55 -7.71 8.51 0.30
N THR A 56 -8.34 7.64 1.08
CA THR A 56 -9.55 6.90 0.70
C THR A 56 -10.50 6.84 1.91
N ALA A 57 -11.51 5.96 1.87
CA ALA A 57 -12.32 5.67 3.05
C ALA A 57 -11.56 4.87 4.13
N TYR A 58 -10.51 4.13 3.77
CA TYR A 58 -9.73 3.27 4.68
C TYR A 58 -8.25 3.69 4.79
N SER A 59 -7.89 4.82 4.16
CA SER A 59 -6.56 5.40 4.21
C SER A 59 -6.59 6.85 4.66
N ALA A 60 -5.71 7.22 5.60
CA ALA A 60 -5.50 8.60 6.00
C ALA A 60 -4.11 8.80 6.60
N ASN A 61 -3.54 10.00 6.41
CA ASN A 61 -2.30 10.42 7.06
C ASN A 61 -1.11 9.44 6.88
N GLY A 62 -0.98 8.85 5.69
CA GLY A 62 0.10 7.92 5.37
C GLY A 62 -0.14 6.47 5.81
N TRP A 63 -1.31 6.14 6.35
CA TRP A 63 -1.73 4.78 6.65
C TRP A 63 -2.69 4.25 5.59
N PHE A 64 -2.46 3.01 5.16
CA PHE A 64 -3.22 2.31 4.13
C PHE A 64 -3.58 0.91 4.60
N GLU A 65 -4.87 0.61 4.69
CA GLU A 65 -5.44 -0.67 5.16
C GLU A 65 -5.01 -1.87 4.29
N GLU A 66 -4.80 -3.03 4.93
CA GLU A 66 -4.15 -4.21 4.33
C GLU A 66 -4.98 -4.98 3.30
N ASP A 67 -6.32 -4.95 3.37
CA ASP A 67 -7.18 -5.71 2.47
C ASP A 67 -7.38 -4.98 1.12
N CYS A 68 -7.48 -3.65 1.15
CA CYS A 68 -7.82 -2.86 -0.04
C CYS A 68 -6.79 -1.80 -0.43
N ASP A 69 -6.30 -1.01 0.52
CA ASP A 69 -5.58 0.23 0.22
C ASP A 69 -4.07 0.05 0.10
N TRP A 70 -3.49 -1.02 0.66
CA TRP A 70 -2.04 -1.28 0.65
C TRP A 70 -1.41 -1.19 -0.74
N ALA A 71 -2.18 -1.55 -1.77
CA ALA A 71 -1.73 -1.56 -3.15
C ALA A 71 -1.49 -0.15 -3.73
N LEU A 72 -2.12 0.89 -3.15
CA LEU A 72 -1.97 2.28 -3.57
C LEU A 72 -0.53 2.78 -3.39
N PRO A 73 0.05 2.82 -2.17
CA PRO A 73 1.44 3.21 -1.99
C PRO A 73 2.41 2.20 -2.59
N TYR A 74 2.06 0.90 -2.59
CA TYR A 74 2.93 -0.15 -3.14
C TYR A 74 3.26 0.09 -4.62
N LEU A 75 2.24 0.34 -5.44
CA LEU A 75 2.44 0.64 -6.87
C LEU A 75 2.91 2.07 -7.11
N ALA A 76 2.40 3.06 -6.37
CA ALA A 76 2.78 4.46 -6.57
C ALA A 76 4.26 4.73 -6.28
N LEU A 77 4.85 3.98 -5.35
CA LEU A 77 6.24 4.12 -4.93
C LEU A 77 7.17 3.06 -5.53
N GLY A 78 6.63 2.07 -6.25
CA GLY A 78 7.42 0.97 -6.84
C GLY A 78 8.13 0.13 -5.78
N LEU A 79 7.41 -0.23 -4.70
CA LEU A 79 8.02 -0.93 -3.56
C LEU A 79 8.54 -2.33 -3.91
N ASP A 80 8.07 -2.93 -5.02
CA ASP A 80 8.59 -4.19 -5.54
C ASP A 80 10.08 -4.12 -5.92
N ALA A 81 10.61 -2.93 -6.20
CA ALA A 81 12.05 -2.75 -6.49
C ALA A 81 12.95 -2.88 -5.25
N HIS A 82 12.36 -2.91 -4.04
CA HIS A 82 13.08 -3.11 -2.78
C HIS A 82 13.06 -4.55 -2.28
N GLU A 83 12.40 -5.46 -3.01
CA GLU A 83 12.40 -6.88 -2.69
C GLU A 83 13.63 -7.56 -3.30
N ASP A 84 14.49 -8.13 -2.45
CA ASP A 84 15.69 -8.85 -2.90
C ASP A 84 15.36 -10.17 -3.61
N ASP A 85 14.19 -10.74 -3.31
CA ASP A 85 13.74 -12.00 -3.90
C ASP A 85 13.14 -11.75 -5.30
N PRO A 86 13.75 -12.32 -6.37
CA PRO A 86 13.36 -12.07 -7.75
C PRO A 86 12.00 -12.67 -8.12
N VAL A 87 11.43 -13.54 -7.28
CA VAL A 87 10.09 -14.12 -7.43
C VAL A 87 9.08 -13.32 -6.63
N ARG A 88 9.43 -12.94 -5.40
CA ARG A 88 8.52 -12.29 -4.45
C ARG A 88 8.11 -10.88 -4.92
N GLY A 89 9.06 -10.05 -5.38
CA GLY A 89 8.77 -8.69 -5.85
C GLY A 89 7.71 -8.66 -6.97
N PRO A 90 7.92 -9.38 -8.09
CA PRO A 90 6.91 -9.49 -9.15
C PRO A 90 5.58 -10.09 -8.69
N ALA A 91 5.60 -11.08 -7.79
CA ALA A 91 4.38 -11.67 -7.25
C ALA A 91 3.55 -10.68 -6.43
N LEU A 92 4.21 -9.88 -5.56
CA LEU A 92 3.57 -8.82 -4.78
C LEU A 92 3.05 -7.69 -5.69
N ARG A 93 3.81 -7.30 -6.71
CA ARG A 93 3.34 -6.36 -7.73
C ARG A 93 2.05 -6.86 -8.39
N ALA A 94 2.04 -8.11 -8.86
CA ALA A 94 0.85 -8.71 -9.47
C ALA A 94 -0.34 -8.78 -8.50
N ALA A 95 -0.10 -9.01 -7.21
CA ALA A 95 -1.13 -8.96 -6.17
C ALA A 95 -1.68 -7.53 -6.00
N ALA A 96 -0.80 -6.52 -5.90
CA ALA A 96 -1.20 -5.13 -5.79
C ALA A 96 -2.05 -4.68 -6.99
N GLU A 97 -1.67 -5.06 -8.20
CA GLU A 97 -2.48 -4.75 -9.40
C GLU A 97 -3.87 -5.39 -9.36
N ARG A 98 -4.00 -6.63 -8.84
CA ARG A 98 -5.31 -7.27 -8.64
C ARG A 98 -6.14 -6.51 -7.60
N THR A 99 -5.53 -6.13 -6.49
CA THR A 99 -6.19 -5.35 -5.43
C THR A 99 -6.67 -4.00 -5.95
N ILE A 100 -5.85 -3.25 -6.69
CA ILE A 100 -6.27 -1.98 -7.31
C ILE A 100 -7.45 -2.20 -8.27
N ARG A 101 -7.43 -3.25 -9.09
CA ARG A 101 -8.56 -3.53 -10.00
C ARG A 101 -9.85 -3.86 -9.23
N ALA A 102 -9.75 -4.51 -8.08
CA ALA A 102 -10.91 -4.90 -7.28
C ALA A 102 -11.49 -3.73 -6.45
N TYR A 103 -10.63 -2.94 -5.80
CA TYR A 103 -11.05 -1.96 -4.78
C TYR A 103 -10.88 -0.50 -5.19
N HIS A 104 -9.94 -0.21 -6.10
CA HIS A 104 -9.65 1.15 -6.57
C HIS A 104 -9.54 1.26 -8.10
N PRO A 105 -10.51 0.71 -8.88
CA PRO A 105 -10.43 0.72 -10.35
C PRO A 105 -10.32 2.14 -10.93
N GLN A 106 -10.85 3.15 -10.23
CA GLN A 106 -10.73 4.55 -10.58
C GLN A 106 -9.28 5.09 -10.50
N HIS A 107 -8.37 4.42 -9.80
CA HIS A 107 -6.97 4.81 -9.65
C HIS A 107 -6.01 3.97 -10.50
N ALA A 108 -6.49 2.87 -11.11
CA ALA A 108 -5.67 1.94 -11.87
C ALA A 108 -4.77 2.64 -12.92
N ALA A 109 -5.35 3.53 -13.72
CA ALA A 109 -4.61 4.25 -14.76
C ALA A 109 -3.52 5.17 -14.20
N LEU A 110 -3.75 5.80 -13.03
CA LEU A 110 -2.76 6.66 -12.37
C LEU A 110 -1.54 5.86 -11.88
N LEU A 111 -1.73 4.57 -11.63
CA LEU A 111 -0.72 3.66 -11.09
C LEU A 111 -0.12 2.74 -12.17
N GLY A 112 -0.37 3.04 -13.45
CA GLY A 112 0.16 2.25 -14.57
C GLY A 112 -0.49 0.88 -14.72
N VAL A 113 -1.64 0.63 -14.07
CA VAL A 113 -2.39 -0.61 -14.17
C VAL A 113 -3.36 -0.51 -15.34
N ALA A 114 -3.11 -1.28 -16.40
CA ALA A 114 -4.00 -1.35 -17.56
C ALA A 114 -5.40 -1.83 -17.16
N LYS A 115 -6.44 -1.29 -17.80
CA LYS A 115 -7.79 -1.85 -17.69
C LYS A 115 -7.77 -3.29 -18.18
N ALA A 116 -8.44 -4.19 -17.47
CA ALA A 116 -8.67 -5.54 -17.97
C ALA A 116 -9.33 -5.42 -19.34
N ARG A 117 -8.75 -6.08 -20.35
CA ARG A 117 -9.36 -6.12 -21.68
C ARG A 117 -10.71 -6.80 -21.50
N GLU A 118 -11.79 -6.11 -21.85
CA GLU A 118 -13.11 -6.72 -21.93
C GLU A 118 -13.04 -7.80 -23.00
N THR A 119 -12.97 -9.07 -22.60
CA THR A 119 -13.21 -10.18 -23.52
C THR A 119 -14.69 -10.14 -23.87
N GLY A 120 -15.01 -9.40 -24.93
CA GLY A 120 -16.34 -9.41 -25.54
C GLY A 120 -16.69 -10.83 -25.94
N HIS A 121 -17.67 -11.41 -25.27
CA HIS A 121 -18.38 -12.58 -25.76
C HIS A 121 -19.38 -12.07 -26.80
N GLY A 122 -19.01 -12.19 -28.08
CA GLY A 122 -19.94 -12.09 -29.21
C GLY A 122 -20.43 -13.47 -29.61
#